data_AF-A0A066YT57-F1
#
_entry.id   AF-A0A066YT57-F1
#
_cell.length_a   1.000
_cell.length_b   1.000
_cell.length_c   1.000
_cell.angle_alpha   90.00
_cell.angle_beta   90.00
_cell.angle_gamma   90.00
#
_symmetry.space_group_name_H-M   'P 1'
#
loop_
_entity.id
_entity.type
_entity.pdbx_description
1 polymer ?
#
loop_
_entity_poly.entity_id
_entity_poly.type
_entity_poly.pdbx_seq_one_letter_code
_entity_poly.pdbx_strand_id
1 'polypeptide(L)'
;MLPVLGDDHDLNHGDVVVFAPAVLNDRPEPGQEDDWHPVFEYLTLLDPAGFTTYWIDGCCPDDDTWYALRGALQEAGYAVWAYSGDHYRITDPHHEGETLPGIYAALGVPPTSSAKEADALLTELTAHWPHPLAWPALAEAAGADPARHRKIVDDYDL
;
A
#
# COMPACT_ATOMS: atom_id res chain seq x y z
N MET A 1 0.87 3.80 -11.31
CA MET A 1 -0.16 4.74 -10.82
C MET A 1 -0.08 5.98 -11.70
N LEU A 2 -1.20 6.50 -12.21
CA LEU A 2 -1.18 7.73 -13.02
C LEU A 2 -1.05 8.93 -12.06
N PRO A 3 0.06 9.68 -12.07
CA PRO A 3 0.23 10.81 -11.18
C PRO A 3 -0.57 11.98 -11.75
N VAL A 4 -1.66 12.31 -11.06
CA VAL A 4 -2.63 13.31 -11.47
C VAL A 4 -2.71 14.36 -10.33
N LEU A 5 -2.42 15.62 -10.63
CA LEU A 5 -2.31 16.73 -9.64
C LEU A 5 -3.58 17.59 -9.62
N GLY A 6 -4.22 17.76 -8.45
CA GLY A 6 -5.38 18.63 -8.25
C GLY A 6 -5.68 18.87 -6.77
N ASP A 7 -6.81 19.52 -6.46
CA ASP A 7 -7.31 19.71 -5.08
C ASP A 7 -7.26 18.40 -4.28
N ASP A 8 -7.05 18.48 -2.95
CA ASP A 8 -6.90 17.36 -2.00
C ASP A 8 -8.06 16.35 -2.07
N HIS A 9 -8.04 15.48 -3.08
CA HIS A 9 -8.99 14.41 -3.28
C HIS A 9 -8.24 13.08 -3.22
N ASP A 10 -8.56 12.29 -2.20
CA ASP A 10 -8.08 10.92 -2.07
C ASP A 10 -8.66 10.06 -3.19
N LEU A 11 -7.84 9.77 -4.20
CA LEU A 11 -8.18 8.86 -5.29
C LEU A 11 -7.93 7.42 -4.85
N ASN A 12 -8.90 6.55 -5.12
CA ASN A 12 -8.86 5.15 -4.74
C ASN A 12 -8.69 4.23 -5.95
N HIS A 13 -8.36 2.96 -5.67
CA HIS A 13 -8.29 1.94 -6.70
C HIS A 13 -9.61 1.81 -7.46
N GLY A 14 -9.54 1.86 -8.78
CA GLY A 14 -10.69 1.72 -9.67
C GLY A 14 -11.43 3.02 -10.00
N ASP A 15 -11.07 4.14 -9.36
CA ASP A 15 -11.69 5.44 -9.64
C ASP A 15 -11.51 5.85 -11.10
N VAL A 16 -12.58 6.37 -11.71
CA VAL A 16 -12.55 6.90 -13.08
C VAL A 16 -12.42 8.42 -13.02
N VAL A 17 -11.26 8.94 -13.44
CA VAL A 17 -10.96 10.38 -13.41
C VAL A 17 -10.85 10.98 -14.82
N VAL A 18 -11.11 12.28 -14.92
CA VAL A 18 -10.75 13.12 -16.08
C VAL A 18 -9.47 13.87 -15.73
N PHE A 19 -8.49 13.83 -16.64
CA PHE A 19 -7.25 14.59 -16.52
C PHE A 19 -7.00 15.42 -17.79
N ALA A 20 -6.27 16.52 -17.68
CA ALA A 20 -5.88 17.32 -18.83
C ALA A 20 -4.78 16.60 -19.61
N PRO A 21 -4.80 16.60 -20.96
CA PRO A 21 -3.85 15.83 -21.76
C PRO A 21 -2.42 16.41 -21.78
N ALA A 22 -2.18 17.57 -21.16
CA ALA A 22 -0.88 18.21 -21.11
C ALA A 22 0.00 17.60 -20.00
N VAL A 23 1.21 17.17 -20.36
CA VAL A 23 2.21 16.70 -19.40
C VAL A 23 2.77 17.90 -18.64
N LEU A 24 2.77 17.84 -17.31
CA LEU A 24 3.15 18.93 -16.41
C LEU A 24 4.61 18.88 -15.96
N ASN A 25 5.22 17.70 -15.89
CA ASN A 25 6.62 17.53 -15.50
C ASN A 25 7.55 17.51 -16.72
N ASP A 26 8.77 18.00 -16.52
CA ASP A 26 9.81 17.99 -17.55
C ASP A 26 10.10 16.56 -18.02
N ARG A 27 10.46 16.43 -19.31
CA ARG A 27 10.91 15.15 -19.87
C ARG A 27 12.20 14.71 -19.16
N PRO A 28 12.43 13.40 -19.01
CA PRO A 28 13.64 12.92 -18.39
C PRO A 28 14.85 13.24 -19.27
N GLU A 29 15.99 13.47 -18.63
CA GLU A 29 17.27 13.48 -19.32
C GLU A 29 17.60 12.05 -19.83
N PRO A 30 18.43 11.90 -20.87
CA PRO A 30 18.83 10.60 -21.37
C PRO A 30 19.42 9.71 -20.26
N GLY A 31 18.88 8.50 -20.09
CA GLY A 31 19.27 7.56 -19.04
C GLY A 31 18.48 7.67 -17.72
N GLN A 32 17.48 8.56 -17.65
CA GLN A 32 16.54 8.69 -16.52
C GLN A 32 15.11 8.28 -16.88
N GLU A 33 14.92 7.60 -18.00
CA GLU A 33 13.59 7.27 -18.52
C GLU A 33 12.82 6.28 -17.63
N ASP A 34 13.52 5.40 -16.92
CA ASP A 34 12.92 4.30 -16.15
C ASP A 34 12.15 4.78 -14.92
N ASP A 35 12.63 5.85 -14.26
CA ASP A 35 11.99 6.45 -13.07
C ASP A 35 11.00 7.56 -13.44
N TRP A 36 10.87 7.87 -14.73
CA TRP A 36 10.05 8.98 -15.19
C TRP A 36 8.60 8.56 -15.42
N HIS A 37 7.68 9.28 -14.79
CA HIS A 37 6.26 9.11 -15.01
C HIS A 37 5.63 10.45 -15.42
N PRO A 38 4.86 10.50 -16.52
CA PRO A 38 4.19 11.72 -16.94
C PRO A 38 3.13 12.12 -15.91
N VAL A 39 3.20 13.38 -15.47
CA VAL A 39 2.26 13.98 -14.53
C VAL A 39 1.23 14.80 -15.30
N PHE A 40 -0.05 14.64 -14.97
CA PHE A 40 -1.15 15.35 -15.62
C PHE A 40 -1.95 16.16 -14.62
N GLU A 41 -2.67 17.18 -15.09
CA GLU A 41 -3.61 17.93 -14.26
C GLU A 41 -4.89 17.10 -14.02
N TYR A 42 -5.31 16.99 -12.77
CA TYR A 42 -6.61 16.44 -12.38
C TYR A 42 -7.71 17.44 -12.71
N LEU A 43 -8.75 16.99 -13.39
CA LEU A 43 -9.90 17.84 -13.68
C LEU A 43 -11.12 17.48 -12.83
N THR A 44 -11.49 16.20 -12.75
CA THR A 44 -12.63 15.75 -11.93
C THR A 44 -12.69 14.22 -11.80
N LEU A 45 -13.40 13.73 -10.78
CA LEU A 45 -13.75 12.32 -10.59
C LEU A 45 -15.14 12.07 -11.22
N LEU A 46 -15.21 11.13 -12.16
CA LEU A 46 -16.46 10.74 -12.84
C LEU A 46 -17.22 9.65 -12.09
N ASP A 47 -16.50 8.63 -11.62
CA ASP A 47 -17.09 7.47 -10.95
C ASP A 47 -16.17 7.02 -9.80
N PRO A 48 -16.59 7.22 -8.54
CA PRO A 48 -15.86 6.66 -7.40
C PRO A 48 -16.06 5.15 -7.37
N ALA A 49 -14.99 4.37 -7.45
CA ALA A 49 -15.07 2.92 -7.28
C ALA A 49 -15.42 2.51 -5.84
N GLY A 50 -15.41 3.47 -4.90
CA GLY A 50 -15.85 3.29 -3.53
C GLY A 50 -14.87 2.51 -2.66
N PHE A 51 -13.65 2.29 -3.14
CA PHE A 51 -12.60 1.67 -2.34
C PHE A 51 -12.15 2.61 -1.23
N THR A 52 -11.75 2.06 -0.09
CA THR A 52 -11.05 2.78 0.97
C THR A 52 -9.63 2.24 1.09
N THR A 53 -8.64 3.12 1.08
CA THR A 53 -7.23 2.72 1.08
C THR A 53 -6.63 2.76 2.48
N TYR A 54 -5.88 1.72 2.85
CA TYR A 54 -5.10 1.64 4.09
C TYR A 54 -3.66 1.22 3.81
N TRP A 55 -2.72 1.75 4.59
CA TRP A 55 -1.30 1.44 4.46
C TRP A 55 -0.91 0.19 5.25
N ILE A 56 -0.02 -0.61 4.65
CA ILE A 56 0.61 -1.79 5.22
C ILE A 56 2.13 -1.61 5.13
N ASP A 57 2.84 -1.85 6.22
CA ASP A 57 4.30 -1.77 6.27
C ASP A 57 4.89 -2.96 7.06
N GLY A 58 6.15 -3.32 6.82
CA GLY A 58 6.88 -4.34 7.56
C GLY A 58 7.83 -5.14 6.69
N CYS A 59 8.23 -6.32 7.15
CA CYS A 59 9.18 -7.16 6.41
C CYS A 59 8.51 -7.74 5.16
N CYS A 60 9.18 -7.62 4.02
CA CYS A 60 8.79 -8.33 2.82
C CYS A 60 9.10 -9.82 3.01
N PRO A 61 8.14 -10.74 2.79
CA PRO A 61 8.44 -12.16 2.75
C PRO A 61 9.14 -12.51 1.43
N ASP A 62 9.39 -13.80 1.19
CA ASP A 62 9.76 -14.27 -0.14
C ASP A 62 8.66 -14.01 -1.18
N ASP A 63 9.07 -13.98 -2.45
CA ASP A 63 8.21 -13.68 -3.60
C ASP A 63 6.95 -14.56 -3.64
N ASP A 64 7.09 -15.88 -3.42
CA ASP A 64 5.97 -16.82 -3.50
C ASP A 64 4.94 -16.52 -2.41
N THR A 65 5.39 -16.25 -1.18
CA THR A 65 4.54 -15.85 -0.06
C THR A 65 3.85 -14.50 -0.33
N TRP A 66 4.56 -13.53 -0.90
CA TRP A 66 3.98 -12.24 -1.29
C TRP A 66 2.92 -12.40 -2.39
N TYR A 67 3.21 -13.15 -3.45
CA TYR A 67 2.26 -13.40 -4.52
C TYR A 67 1.02 -14.18 -4.05
N ALA A 68 1.18 -15.10 -3.10
CA ALA A 68 0.06 -15.82 -2.49
C ALA A 68 -0.88 -14.87 -1.73
N LEU A 69 -0.33 -13.94 -0.94
CA LEU A 69 -1.14 -12.90 -0.27
C LEU A 69 -1.89 -12.05 -1.29
N ARG A 70 -1.21 -11.58 -2.34
CA ARG A 70 -1.83 -10.78 -3.39
C ARG A 70 -2.96 -11.53 -4.10
N GLY A 71 -2.76 -12.81 -4.42
CA GLY A 71 -3.76 -13.67 -5.04
C GLY A 71 -4.99 -13.82 -4.15
N ALA A 72 -4.80 -14.14 -2.86
CA ALA A 72 -5.91 -14.31 -1.92
C ALA A 72 -6.72 -13.01 -1.71
N LEU A 73 -6.03 -11.86 -1.59
CA LEU A 73 -6.70 -10.55 -1.50
C LEU A 73 -7.50 -10.24 -2.77
N GLN A 74 -6.92 -10.49 -3.95
CA GLN A 74 -7.59 -10.28 -5.23
C GLN A 74 -8.82 -11.19 -5.40
N GLU A 75 -8.72 -12.46 -5.04
CA GLU A 75 -9.84 -13.40 -5.06
C GLU A 75 -10.98 -12.98 -4.11
N ALA A 76 -10.64 -12.34 -2.99
CA ALA A 76 -11.59 -11.75 -2.05
C ALA A 76 -12.13 -10.36 -2.50
N GLY A 77 -11.71 -9.84 -3.65
CA GLY A 77 -12.17 -8.57 -4.21
C GLY A 77 -11.43 -7.34 -3.68
N TYR A 78 -10.33 -7.53 -2.94
CA TYR A 78 -9.46 -6.46 -2.47
C TYR A 78 -8.41 -6.13 -3.53
N ALA A 79 -7.88 -4.91 -3.46
CA ALA A 79 -6.73 -4.50 -4.25
C ALA A 79 -5.52 -4.37 -3.33
N VAL A 80 -4.34 -4.76 -3.82
CA VAL A 80 -3.08 -4.55 -3.10
C VAL A 80 -1.95 -4.19 -4.06
N TRP A 81 -1.17 -3.18 -3.68
CA TRP A 81 -0.04 -2.71 -4.48
C TRP A 81 1.11 -2.24 -3.60
N ALA A 82 2.33 -2.64 -3.99
CA ALA A 82 3.56 -2.20 -3.34
C ALA A 82 4.01 -0.86 -3.91
N TYR A 83 4.47 0.03 -3.03
CA TYR A 83 5.15 1.28 -3.37
C TYR A 83 6.66 1.19 -3.13
N SER A 84 7.09 0.31 -2.24
CA SER A 84 8.51 0.00 -2.08
C SER A 84 9.04 -0.83 -3.25
N GLY A 85 10.28 -0.55 -3.67
CA GLY A 85 11.06 -1.44 -4.53
C GLY A 85 12.04 -2.31 -3.73
N ASP A 86 12.85 -3.09 -4.44
CA ASP A 86 13.78 -4.10 -3.88
C ASP A 86 14.87 -3.54 -2.92
N HIS A 87 15.02 -2.22 -2.90
CA HIS A 87 15.98 -1.50 -2.07
C HIS A 87 15.40 -1.01 -0.74
N TYR A 88 14.10 -1.14 -0.50
CA TYR A 88 13.51 -0.79 0.79
C TYR A 88 13.98 -1.76 1.87
N ARG A 89 14.51 -1.21 2.96
CA ARG A 89 15.08 -1.95 4.09
C ARG A 89 14.49 -1.43 5.38
N ILE A 90 14.24 -2.34 6.32
CA ILE A 90 13.75 -2.06 7.68
C ILE A 90 14.73 -2.63 8.71
N THR A 91 14.63 -2.19 9.96
CA THR A 91 15.47 -2.70 11.06
C THR A 91 15.04 -4.12 11.45
N ASP A 92 15.99 -5.02 11.71
CA ASP A 92 15.70 -6.31 12.34
C ASP A 92 15.71 -6.18 13.88
N PRO A 93 14.56 -6.27 14.58
CA PRO A 93 14.54 -6.19 16.04
C PRO A 93 15.20 -7.39 16.73
N HIS A 94 15.46 -8.48 16.01
CA HIS A 94 16.07 -9.69 16.56
C HIS A 94 17.60 -9.70 16.44
N HIS A 95 18.17 -8.87 15.56
CA HIS A 95 19.61 -8.81 15.30
C HIS A 95 20.09 -7.37 15.22
N GLU A 96 20.78 -6.92 16.28
CA GLU A 96 21.24 -5.53 16.40
C GLU A 96 22.14 -5.12 15.23
N GLY A 97 21.75 -4.06 14.52
CA GLY A 97 22.48 -3.51 13.38
C GLY A 97 22.25 -4.22 12.05
N GLU A 98 21.39 -5.22 12.00
CA GLU A 98 20.99 -5.88 10.75
C GLU A 98 19.70 -5.26 10.18
N THR A 99 19.51 -5.46 8.87
CA THR A 99 18.35 -4.95 8.13
C THR A 99 17.69 -6.05 7.34
N LEU A 100 16.36 -5.97 7.21
CA LEU A 100 15.55 -6.91 6.43
C LEU A 100 15.03 -6.24 5.16
N PRO A 101 14.70 -7.00 4.10
CA PRO A 101 13.86 -6.49 3.01
C PRO A 101 12.52 -5.98 3.56
N GLY A 102 12.16 -4.75 3.24
CA GLY A 102 10.90 -4.14 3.63
C GLY A 102 9.85 -4.23 2.53
N ILE A 103 8.59 -4.14 2.91
CA ILE A 103 7.45 -3.91 2.00
C ILE A 103 6.61 -2.75 2.53
N TYR A 104 6.47 -1.69 1.73
CA TYR A 104 5.50 -0.62 1.95
C TYR A 104 4.44 -0.71 0.87
N ALA A 105 3.20 -0.98 1.25
CA ALA A 105 2.10 -1.30 0.36
C ALA A 105 0.79 -0.64 0.81
N ALA A 106 -0.15 -0.55 -0.12
CA ALA A 106 -1.51 -0.12 0.17
C ALA A 106 -2.50 -1.25 -0.12
N LEU A 107 -3.51 -1.34 0.74
CA LEU A 107 -4.68 -2.19 0.61
C LEU A 107 -5.89 -1.33 0.26
N GLY A 108 -6.50 -1.62 -0.88
CA GLY A 108 -7.83 -1.14 -1.24
C GLY A 108 -8.89 -2.10 -0.70
N VAL A 109 -9.69 -1.61 0.24
CA VAL A 109 -10.89 -2.29 0.75
C VAL A 109 -12.08 -1.94 -0.13
N PRO A 110 -12.77 -2.91 -0.77
CA PRO A 110 -13.90 -2.63 -1.64
C PRO A 110 -15.10 -2.10 -0.83
N PRO A 111 -16.04 -1.37 -1.45
CA PRO A 111 -17.23 -0.86 -0.77
C PRO A 111 -18.16 -1.97 -0.25
N THR A 112 -17.97 -3.20 -0.71
CA THR A 112 -18.70 -4.39 -0.26
C THR A 112 -18.11 -5.02 1.01
N SER A 113 -17.01 -4.48 1.54
CA SER A 113 -16.34 -4.99 2.73
C SER A 113 -16.04 -3.87 3.73
N SER A 114 -16.03 -4.23 5.00
CA SER A 114 -15.71 -3.32 6.10
C SER A 114 -14.23 -3.35 6.46
N ALA A 115 -13.74 -2.29 7.10
CA ALA A 115 -12.40 -2.25 7.69
C ALA A 115 -12.15 -3.42 8.65
N LYS A 116 -13.18 -3.86 9.38
CA LYS A 116 -13.11 -5.01 10.28
C LYS A 116 -12.88 -6.33 9.56
N GLU A 117 -13.54 -6.55 8.43
CA GLU A 117 -13.32 -7.74 7.60
C GLU A 117 -11.94 -7.72 6.96
N ALA A 118 -11.47 -6.55 6.52
CA ALA A 118 -10.14 -6.37 5.96
C ALA A 118 -9.03 -6.65 7.00
N ASP A 119 -9.15 -6.10 8.22
CA ASP A 119 -8.23 -6.33 9.34
C ASP A 119 -8.15 -7.82 9.72
N ALA A 120 -9.31 -8.48 9.80
CA ALA A 120 -9.37 -9.91 10.09
C ALA A 120 -8.74 -10.75 8.97
N LEU A 121 -9.00 -10.41 7.71
CA LEU A 121 -8.45 -11.12 6.55
C LEU A 121 -6.93 -11.00 6.48
N LEU A 122 -6.39 -9.77 6.63
CA LEU A 122 -4.94 -9.59 6.67
C LEU A 122 -4.31 -10.34 7.85
N THR A 123 -4.92 -10.24 9.04
CA THR A 123 -4.46 -10.98 10.22
C THR A 123 -4.38 -12.47 9.97
N GLU A 124 -5.38 -13.06 9.31
CA GLU A 124 -5.41 -14.49 8.95
C GLU A 124 -4.32 -14.84 7.92
N LEU A 125 -4.27 -14.10 6.81
CA LEU A 125 -3.36 -14.38 5.69
C LEU A 125 -1.89 -14.23 6.07
N THR A 126 -1.56 -13.34 7.02
CA THR A 126 -0.18 -13.10 7.46
C THR A 126 0.15 -13.76 8.81
N ALA A 127 -0.75 -14.56 9.40
CA ALA A 127 -0.57 -15.10 10.76
C ALA A 127 0.70 -15.95 10.94
N HIS A 128 1.18 -16.56 9.86
CA HIS A 128 2.29 -17.52 9.85
C HIS A 128 3.61 -16.88 9.42
N TRP A 129 3.61 -15.57 9.13
CA TRP A 129 4.81 -14.89 8.64
C TRP A 129 5.83 -14.75 9.76
N PRO A 130 7.14 -14.97 9.49
CA PRO A 130 8.18 -14.85 10.51
C PRO A 130 8.25 -13.46 11.14
N HIS A 131 8.05 -12.43 10.31
CA HIS A 131 8.03 -11.03 10.72
C HIS A 131 6.63 -10.46 10.45
N PRO A 132 6.01 -9.76 11.42
CA PRO A 132 4.67 -9.24 11.27
C PRO A 132 4.66 -7.97 10.41
N LEU A 133 3.53 -7.73 9.76
CA LEU A 133 3.22 -6.43 9.16
C LEU A 133 2.43 -5.54 10.12
N ALA A 134 2.47 -4.23 9.87
CA ALA A 134 1.75 -3.19 10.59
C ALA A 134 0.74 -2.47 9.68
N TRP A 135 -0.48 -2.23 10.19
CA TRP A 135 -1.51 -1.42 9.52
C TRP A 135 -2.33 -0.59 10.54
N PRO A 136 -1.71 0.33 11.31
CA PRO A 136 -2.38 0.97 12.45
C PRO A 136 -3.71 1.66 12.11
N ALA A 137 -3.77 2.37 10.98
CA ALA A 137 -4.98 3.08 10.56
C ALA A 137 -6.14 2.12 10.23
N LEU A 138 -5.85 0.95 9.65
CA LEU A 138 -6.86 -0.07 9.39
C LEU A 138 -7.38 -0.68 10.68
N ALA A 139 -6.48 -0.99 11.63
CA ALA A 139 -6.87 -1.53 12.93
C ALA A 139 -7.78 -0.55 13.70
N GLU A 140 -7.46 0.75 13.66
CA GLU A 140 -8.30 1.80 14.24
C GLU A 140 -9.69 1.85 13.57
N ALA A 141 -9.73 1.84 12.24
CA ALA A 141 -10.99 1.84 11.50
C ALA A 141 -11.82 0.55 11.70
N ALA A 142 -11.16 -0.57 11.98
CA ALA A 142 -11.79 -1.84 12.34
C ALA A 142 -12.37 -1.84 13.78
N GLY A 143 -12.05 -0.83 14.59
CA GLY A 143 -12.35 -0.79 16.01
C GLY A 143 -11.51 -1.75 16.86
N ALA A 144 -10.36 -2.19 16.34
CA ALA A 144 -9.37 -2.97 17.06
C ALA A 144 -8.40 -2.05 17.84
N ASP A 145 -7.63 -2.62 18.76
CA ASP A 145 -6.59 -1.88 19.48
C ASP A 145 -5.33 -1.74 18.59
N PRO A 146 -4.93 -0.51 18.18
CA PRO A 146 -3.76 -0.32 17.33
C PRO A 146 -2.44 -0.54 18.06
N ALA A 147 -2.42 -0.75 19.38
CA ALA A 147 -1.20 -0.88 20.17
C ALA A 147 -0.25 -1.97 19.63
N ARG A 148 -0.80 -3.08 19.13
CA ARG A 148 0.01 -4.13 18.48
C ARG A 148 0.74 -3.60 17.25
N HIS A 149 0.05 -2.87 16.37
CA HIS A 149 0.64 -2.36 15.14
C HIS A 149 1.63 -1.23 15.41
N ARG A 150 1.32 -0.34 16.37
CA ARG A 150 2.25 0.71 16.81
C ARG A 150 3.53 0.12 17.39
N LYS A 151 3.42 -0.96 18.18
CA LYS A 151 4.61 -1.67 18.67
C LYS A 151 5.46 -2.24 17.53
N ILE A 152 4.84 -2.78 16.48
CA ILE A 152 5.59 -3.29 15.32
C ILE A 152 6.31 -2.13 14.61
N VAL A 153 5.64 -1.00 14.42
CA VAL A 153 6.26 0.22 13.86
C VAL A 153 7.48 0.64 14.67
N ASP A 154 7.36 0.70 16.00
CA ASP A 154 8.47 1.08 16.88
C ASP A 154 9.61 0.04 16.87
N ASP A 155 9.29 -1.26 16.90
CA ASP A 155 10.30 -2.33 16.96
C ASP A 155 11.11 -2.45 15.65
N TYR A 156 10.47 -2.23 14.50
CA TYR A 156 11.07 -2.37 13.18
C TYR A 156 11.54 -1.04 12.55
N ASP A 157 11.31 0.09 13.21
CA ASP A 157 11.63 1.45 12.74
C ASP A 157 11.00 1.76 11.37
N LEU A 158 9.67 1.57 11.28
CA LEU A 158 8.85 1.77 10.07
C LEU A 158 8.38 3.22 9.90
#